data_AF-A0ABD6PWF3-F1
#
_entry.id   AF-A0ABD6PWF3-F1
#
_cell.length_a   1.000
_cell.length_b   1.000
_cell.length_c   1.000
_cell.angle_alpha   90.00
_cell.angle_beta   90.00
_cell.angle_gamma   90.00
#
_symmetry.space_group_name_H-M   'P 1'
#
loop_
_entity.id
_entity.type
_entity.pdbx_description
1 polymer ?
#
loop_
_entity_poly.entity_id
_entity_poly.type
_entity_poly.pdbx_seq_one_letter_code
_entity_poly.pdbx_strand_id
1 'polypeptide(L)'
;MLSDNTYFIEEGGEHYFISEDVEDPKVTIKTIKMNPAKPVSFNGMTGYTASGEFFVQVLQDWKNRKKSNYSLKLSCTFLAAGDENKSFRSRFCVPETTEGRKLAESYRKLMMRVMPR
;
A
#
# COMPACT_ATOMS: atom_id res chain seq x y z
N MET A 1 -8.09 -11.18 -12.36
CA MET A 1 -6.70 -10.70 -12.23
C MET A 1 -6.78 -9.43 -11.40
N LEU A 2 -6.09 -9.35 -10.27
CA LEU A 2 -6.10 -8.13 -9.46
C LEU A 2 -5.13 -7.16 -10.13
N SER A 3 -5.63 -6.07 -10.69
CA SER A 3 -4.78 -5.02 -11.28
C SER A 3 -4.01 -4.34 -10.16
N ASP A 4 -2.68 -4.30 -10.27
CA ASP A 4 -1.84 -3.43 -9.44
C ASP A 4 -2.00 -1.98 -9.92
N ASN A 5 -3.21 -1.45 -9.94
CA ASN A 5 -3.47 -0.05 -10.29
C ASN A 5 -3.74 0.76 -9.03
N THR A 6 -2.89 1.75 -8.79
CA THR A 6 -3.03 2.72 -7.72
C THR A 6 -2.76 4.07 -8.36
N TYR A 7 -3.72 4.97 -8.25
CA TYR A 7 -3.70 6.29 -8.85
C TYR A 7 -3.92 7.35 -7.77
N PHE A 8 -3.65 8.60 -8.13
CA PHE A 8 -3.82 9.74 -7.25
C PHE A 8 -5.14 10.43 -7.49
N ILE A 9 -5.78 10.86 -6.41
CA ILE A 9 -6.85 11.84 -6.44
C ILE A 9 -6.52 13.00 -5.50
N GLU A 10 -7.12 14.15 -5.75
CA GLU A 10 -7.05 15.31 -4.86
C GLU A 10 -8.45 15.59 -4.31
N GLU A 11 -8.57 15.61 -2.98
CA GLU A 11 -9.82 15.90 -2.27
C GLU A 11 -9.55 16.96 -1.21
N GLY A 12 -10.20 18.12 -1.32
CA GLY A 12 -10.03 19.20 -0.34
C GLY A 12 -8.60 19.76 -0.25
N GLY A 13 -7.80 19.66 -1.33
CA GLY A 13 -6.39 20.08 -1.37
C GLY A 13 -5.40 19.04 -0.85
N GLU A 14 -5.88 17.89 -0.38
CA GLU A 14 -5.04 16.77 0.06
C GLU A 14 -4.96 15.70 -1.05
N HIS A 15 -3.78 15.13 -1.24
CA HIS A 15 -3.59 14.05 -2.21
C HIS A 15 -3.78 12.68 -1.54
N TYR A 16 -4.53 11.78 -2.18
CA TYR A 16 -4.73 10.42 -1.71
C TYR A 16 -4.38 9.40 -2.80
N PHE A 17 -3.85 8.26 -2.37
CA PHE A 17 -3.73 7.09 -3.23
C PHE A 17 -5.05 6.30 -3.18
N ILE A 18 -5.62 5.97 -4.33
CA ILE A 18 -6.70 5.00 -4.45
C ILE A 18 -6.14 3.70 -5.01
N SER A 19 -6.40 2.58 -4.36
CA SER A 19 -6.22 1.25 -4.95
C SER A 19 -7.56 0.81 -5.53
N GLU A 20 -7.57 0.33 -6.78
CA GLU A 20 -8.75 -0.36 -7.30
C GLU A 20 -9.08 -1.55 -6.39
N ASP A 21 -10.37 -1.73 -6.15
CA ASP A 21 -10.89 -2.85 -5.38
C ASP A 21 -10.54 -4.15 -6.09
N VAL A 22 -10.24 -5.17 -5.29
CA VAL A 22 -10.15 -6.53 -5.78
C VAL A 22 -11.56 -6.97 -6.18
N GLU A 23 -11.86 -6.97 -7.47
CA GLU A 23 -13.07 -7.59 -8.03
C GLU A 23 -12.93 -9.12 -8.04
N ASP A 24 -12.74 -9.73 -6.87
CA ASP A 24 -12.93 -11.15 -6.68
C ASP A 24 -14.09 -11.32 -5.69
N PRO A 25 -15.21 -11.96 -6.07
CA PRO A 25 -16.34 -12.16 -5.17
C PRO A 25 -15.96 -12.97 -3.92
N LYS A 26 -14.78 -13.61 -3.92
CA LYS A 26 -14.22 -14.36 -2.79
C LYS A 26 -13.30 -13.54 -1.91
N VAL A 27 -13.07 -12.26 -2.19
CA VAL A 27 -12.18 -11.40 -1.41
C VAL A 27 -12.84 -10.05 -1.18
N THR A 28 -13.06 -9.71 0.09
CA THR A 28 -13.51 -8.39 0.49
C THR A 28 -12.31 -7.60 1.01
N ILE A 29 -12.05 -6.44 0.42
CA ILE A 29 -11.10 -5.46 0.96
C ILE A 29 -11.90 -4.25 1.44
N LYS A 30 -11.68 -3.83 2.70
CA LYS A 30 -12.26 -2.60 3.24
C LYS A 30 -11.13 -1.68 3.68
N THR A 31 -11.12 -0.47 3.17
CA THR A 31 -10.25 0.59 3.68
C THR A 31 -10.72 0.97 5.09
N ILE A 32 -9.88 0.75 6.10
CA ILE A 32 -10.13 1.22 7.47
C ILE A 32 -9.71 2.68 7.58
N LYS A 33 -8.53 3.00 7.05
CA LYS A 33 -7.93 4.32 7.15
C LYS A 33 -7.00 4.56 5.97
N MET A 34 -7.04 5.76 5.42
CA MET A 34 -6.00 6.27 4.51
C MET A 34 -5.42 7.54 5.08
N ASN A 35 -4.08 7.63 5.10
CA ASN A 35 -3.39 8.87 5.40
C ASN A 35 -3.10 9.63 4.11
N PRO A 36 -3.20 10.98 4.10
CA PRO A 36 -2.81 11.78 2.96
C PRO A 36 -1.39 11.47 2.50
N ALA A 37 -1.20 11.53 1.19
CA ALA A 37 0.07 11.36 0.53
C ALA A 37 0.97 12.56 0.82
N LYS A 38 2.24 12.27 1.12
CA LYS A 38 3.27 13.27 1.40
C LYS A 38 4.29 13.29 0.28
N PRO A 39 4.76 14.46 -0.16
CA PRO A 39 5.78 14.54 -1.19
C PRO A 39 7.08 13.89 -0.72
N VAL A 40 7.77 13.25 -1.66
CA VAL A 40 9.08 12.61 -1.44
C VAL A 40 10.00 12.87 -2.63
N SER A 41 11.31 12.81 -2.37
CA SER A 41 12.34 12.71 -3.41
C SER A 41 13.05 11.37 -3.25
N PHE A 42 13.22 10.64 -4.36
CA PHE A 42 13.80 9.31 -4.38
C PHE A 42 14.72 9.17 -5.61
N ASN A 43 16.03 9.04 -5.40
CA ASN A 43 17.01 8.78 -6.47
C ASN A 43 16.88 9.73 -7.68
N GLY A 44 16.70 11.03 -7.41
CA GLY A 44 16.51 12.08 -8.43
C GLY A 44 15.10 12.23 -8.97
N MET A 45 14.16 11.36 -8.57
CA MET A 45 12.74 11.44 -8.93
C MET A 45 11.95 12.16 -7.84
N THR A 46 10.89 12.86 -8.23
CA THR A 46 9.90 13.43 -7.31
C THR A 46 8.66 12.55 -7.29
N GLY A 47 7.94 12.55 -6.17
CA GLY A 47 6.78 11.69 -6.02
C GLY A 47 6.08 11.88 -4.71
N TYR A 48 5.29 10.88 -4.35
CA TYR A 48 4.51 10.87 -3.12
C TYR A 48 4.58 9.51 -2.43
N THR A 49 4.50 9.52 -1.11
CA THR A 49 4.30 8.33 -0.29
C THR A 49 3.06 8.48 0.58
N ALA A 50 2.32 7.40 0.76
CA ALA A 50 1.19 7.36 1.68
C ALA A 50 1.18 6.04 2.44
N SER A 51 0.31 5.96 3.43
CA SER A 51 0.02 4.70 4.11
C SER A 51 -1.47 4.52 4.31
N GLY A 52 -1.89 3.26 4.30
CA GLY A 52 -3.28 2.87 4.50
C GLY A 52 -3.39 1.63 5.36
N GLU A 53 -4.52 1.52 6.04
CA GLU A 53 -4.93 0.35 6.79
C GLU A 53 -6.13 -0.28 6.11
N PHE A 54 -6.04 -1.58 5.87
CA PHE A 54 -7.05 -2.34 5.14
C PHE A 54 -7.47 -3.56 5.94
N PHE A 55 -8.74 -3.88 5.93
CA PHE A 55 -9.23 -5.17 6.36
C PHE A 55 -9.44 -6.04 5.13
N VAL A 56 -8.75 -7.17 5.07
CA VAL A 56 -8.92 -8.15 3.98
C VAL A 56 -9.59 -9.38 4.53
N GLN A 57 -10.69 -9.79 3.93
CA GLN A 57 -11.40 -11.02 4.21
C GLN A 57 -11.44 -11.89 2.95
N VAL A 58 -11.18 -13.19 3.08
CA VAL A 58 -11.21 -14.15 1.96
C VAL A 58 -12.26 -15.21 2.25
N LEU A 59 -13.11 -15.60 1.29
CA LEU A 59 -14.21 -16.56 1.49
C LEU A 59 -13.75 -18.02 1.73
N GLN A 60 -14.60 -18.87 2.37
CA GLN A 60 -14.20 -20.17 2.99
C GLN A 60 -13.97 -21.24 1.94
N ASP A 61 -14.54 -21.03 0.77
CA ASP A 61 -14.55 -22.02 -0.31
C ASP A 61 -13.28 -21.97 -1.17
N TRP A 62 -12.26 -21.18 -0.78
CA TRP A 62 -10.92 -21.24 -1.39
C TRP A 62 -10.21 -22.53 -0.96
N LYS A 63 -10.52 -23.64 -1.63
CA LYS A 63 -9.85 -24.94 -1.45
C LYS A 63 -8.36 -24.82 -1.78
N ASN A 64 -7.49 -25.27 -0.86
CA ASN A 64 -6.00 -25.43 -0.95
C ASN A 64 -5.10 -24.58 -0.02
N ARG A 65 -5.58 -23.93 1.06
CA ARG A 65 -4.68 -23.24 2.02
C ARG A 65 -4.48 -23.97 3.34
N LYS A 66 -3.21 -24.16 3.72
CA LYS A 66 -2.77 -24.61 5.04
C LYS A 66 -2.68 -23.39 5.98
N LYS A 67 -3.60 -23.29 6.96
CA LYS A 67 -3.44 -22.57 8.25
C LYS A 67 -3.35 -21.02 8.28
N SER A 68 -4.30 -20.24 7.77
CA SER A 68 -4.49 -18.88 8.32
C SER A 68 -5.92 -18.38 8.19
N ASN A 69 -6.50 -17.92 9.30
CA ASN A 69 -7.89 -17.48 9.39
C ASN A 69 -8.18 -16.25 8.51
N TYR A 70 -9.13 -16.48 7.62
CA TYR A 70 -10.19 -15.66 7.01
C TYR A 70 -10.16 -14.15 6.91
N SER A 71 -9.55 -13.44 7.86
CA SER A 71 -9.63 -11.99 7.91
C SER A 71 -8.42 -11.43 8.63
N LEU A 72 -7.73 -10.49 7.99
CA LEU A 72 -6.56 -9.86 8.56
C LEU A 72 -6.54 -8.37 8.28
N LYS A 73 -6.06 -7.61 9.26
CA LYS A 73 -5.74 -6.21 9.07
C LYS A 73 -4.36 -6.11 8.43
N LEU A 74 -4.27 -5.36 7.36
CA LEU A 74 -3.05 -5.00 6.67
C LEU A 74 -2.72 -3.54 6.94
N SER A 75 -1.44 -3.27 7.16
CA SER A 75 -0.89 -1.94 7.01
C SER A 75 -0.10 -1.92 5.72
N CYS A 76 -0.41 -0.98 4.83
CA CYS A 76 0.23 -0.81 3.54
C CYS A 76 0.93 0.54 3.45
N THR A 77 2.09 0.55 2.82
CA THR A 77 2.81 1.76 2.39
C THR A 77 2.81 1.82 0.87
N PHE A 78 2.45 2.99 0.34
CA PHE A 78 2.42 3.30 -1.07
C PHE A 78 3.52 4.30 -1.39
N LEU A 79 4.15 4.11 -2.54
CA LEU A 79 5.13 5.03 -3.10
C LEU A 79 4.96 5.06 -4.61
N ALA A 80 4.89 6.26 -5.17
CA ALA A 80 5.05 6.49 -6.59
C ALA A 80 5.93 7.71 -6.79
N ALA A 81 6.98 7.56 -7.59
CA ALA A 81 7.91 8.63 -7.95
C ALA A 81 8.30 8.51 -9.41
N GLY A 82 8.57 9.63 -10.07
CA GLY A 82 9.03 9.63 -11.45
C GLY A 82 9.75 10.91 -11.84
N ASP A 83 10.33 10.88 -13.03
CA ASP A 83 10.85 12.01 -13.77
C ASP A 83 10.52 11.81 -15.27
N GLU A 84 11.12 12.62 -16.14
CA GLU A 84 10.90 12.55 -17.59
C GLU A 84 11.33 11.22 -18.24
N ASN A 85 12.20 10.44 -17.59
CA ASN A 85 12.83 9.25 -18.15
C ASN A 85 12.44 7.95 -17.46
N LYS A 86 12.06 8.00 -16.18
CA LYS A 86 11.79 6.82 -15.36
C LYS A 86 10.67 7.06 -14.35
N SER A 87 9.97 5.97 -14.02
CA SER A 87 8.98 5.95 -12.95
C SER A 87 9.14 4.70 -12.09
N PHE A 88 8.91 4.84 -10.79
CA PHE A 88 8.91 3.77 -9.82
C PHE A 88 7.62 3.81 -9.01
N ARG A 89 6.97 2.66 -8.89
CA ARG A 89 5.79 2.50 -8.03
C ARG A 89 5.94 1.24 -7.19
N SER A 90 5.60 1.36 -5.91
CA SER A 90 5.66 0.26 -4.97
C SER A 90 4.50 0.31 -3.98
N ARG A 91 3.99 -0.88 -3.66
CA ARG A 91 3.01 -1.14 -2.60
C ARG A 91 3.56 -2.24 -1.72
N PHE A 92 3.75 -1.94 -0.44
CA PHE A 92 4.23 -2.92 0.54
C PHE A 92 3.21 -3.05 1.66
N CYS A 93 2.61 -4.24 1.79
CA CYS A 93 1.59 -4.54 2.79
C CYS A 93 2.05 -5.62 3.75
N VAL A 94 1.79 -5.42 5.04
CA VAL A 94 2.11 -6.37 6.10
C VAL A 94 0.90 -6.63 6.98
N PRO A 95 0.75 -7.83 7.55
CA PRO A 95 -0.26 -8.07 8.56
C PRO A 95 0.00 -7.21 9.81
N GLU A 96 -1.06 -6.77 10.48
CA GLU A 96 -0.98 -5.99 11.73
C GLU A 96 -0.55 -6.86 12.92
N THR A 97 0.69 -7.33 12.85
CA THR A 97 1.39 -8.16 13.84
C THR A 97 2.66 -7.45 14.27
N THR A 98 3.28 -7.88 15.37
CA THR A 98 4.55 -7.31 15.83
C THR A 98 5.64 -7.42 14.76
N GLU A 99 5.76 -8.59 14.11
CA GLU A 99 6.70 -8.87 13.03
C GLU A 99 6.37 -8.04 11.79
N GLY A 100 5.09 -7.96 11.43
CA GLY A 100 4.65 -7.11 10.32
C GLY A 100 4.98 -5.64 10.53
N ARG A 101 4.72 -5.10 11.72
CA ARG A 101 5.07 -3.70 12.07
C ARG A 101 6.58 -3.45 11.96
N LYS A 102 7.42 -4.39 12.42
CA LYS A 102 8.89 -4.30 12.24
C LYS A 102 9.29 -4.28 10.77
N LEU A 103 8.66 -5.09 9.92
CA LEU A 103 8.90 -5.11 8.48
C LEU A 103 8.45 -3.80 7.81
N ALA A 104 7.27 -3.27 8.17
CA ALA A 104 6.79 -1.99 7.67
C ALA A 104 7.71 -0.83 8.04
N GLU A 105 8.20 -0.77 9.28
CA GLU A 105 9.16 0.25 9.69
C GLU A 105 10.49 0.12 8.96
N SER A 106 10.97 -1.11 8.74
CA SER A 106 12.20 -1.37 8.00
C SER A 106 12.07 -0.92 6.55
N TYR A 107 10.95 -1.26 5.91
CA TYR A 107 10.62 -0.80 4.56
C TYR A 107 10.53 0.73 4.52
N ARG A 108 9.81 1.37 5.45
CA ARG A 108 9.70 2.83 5.54
C ARG A 108 11.07 3.49 5.70
N LYS A 109 11.94 2.96 6.56
CA LYS A 109 13.31 3.48 6.76
C LYS A 109 14.16 3.31 5.51
N LEU A 110 14.06 2.17 4.81
CA LEU A 110 14.74 1.98 3.52
C LEU A 110 14.28 3.02 2.50
N MET A 111 12.98 3.29 2.42
CA MET A 111 12.44 4.30 1.51
C MET A 111 12.85 5.72 1.90
N MET A 112 12.85 6.07 3.19
CA MET A 112 13.26 7.42 3.65
C MET A 112 14.78 7.65 3.62
N ARG A 113 15.62 6.61 3.70
CA ARG A 113 17.08 6.75 3.52
C ARG A 113 17.48 7.15 2.10
N VAL A 114 16.55 7.08 1.16
CA VAL A 114 16.74 7.49 -0.24
C VAL A 114 16.24 8.94 -0.47
N MET A 115 15.77 9.63 0.58
CA MET A 115 15.56 11.08 0.55
C MET A 115 16.93 11.80 0.56
N PRO A 116 17.15 12.82 -0.29
CA PRO A 116 18.28 13.71 -0.11
C PRO A 116 18.10 14.49 1.20
N ARG A 117 19.22 14.77 1.88
CA ARG A 117 19.28 15.75 2.96
C ARG A 117 18.93 17.14 2.46
#